data_AF-A0A8C5DZQ0-F1
#
_entry.id   AF-A0A8C5DZQ0-F1
#
_cell.length_a   1.000
_cell.length_b   1.000
_cell.length_c   1.000
_cell.angle_alpha   90.00
_cell.angle_beta   90.00
_cell.angle_gamma   90.00
#
_symmetry.space_group_name_H-M   'P 1'
#
loop_
_entity.id
_entity.type
_entity.pdbx_description
1 polymer ?
#
loop_
_entity_poly.entity_id
_entity_poly.type
_entity_poly.pdbx_seq_one_letter_code
_entity_poly.pdbx_strand_id
1 'polypeptide(L)'
;TFYSKSGSPTALLSYFYYAIYTPLRMADSSAIEELQCELTCPVCLELFRDPVILECGHHFCQVCIIQCWEAKADELSSCPKCRKSCGRKLRPNSLLCNVVDSVRKARAMDAGPSGVSAWDQEGALEMPEEREKRSLRPQSKSANWKTRPTNLTAVILDPDTAYPCLWVSECRTRVQMGFIQTNLPNNPERFTRYNIVLGTEAFSSGRHYWEVEVGFKTAWGLGVARASVNRKEEISLCPDDGFWTLVLRDNGNGTSDYEACTDTEECLLHPSKPPRRVGVYLDYGRGEVAFYDADDMSHLFTFSDAKFKEPVFPYFNPWPIINGRNREPLTIITPQWS
;
A
#
# COMPACT_ATOMS: atom_id res chain seq x y z
N THR A 1 -40.66 21.53 62.75
CA THR A 1 -40.19 20.62 63.80
C THR A 1 -39.61 19.37 63.17
N PHE A 2 -38.29 19.25 63.23
CA PHE A 2 -37.43 18.06 63.24
C PHE A 2 -37.85 16.75 62.52
N TYR A 3 -37.16 16.42 61.42
CA TYR A 3 -36.22 15.28 61.20
C TYR A 3 -36.11 15.02 59.67
N SER A 4 -35.02 15.44 59.03
CA SER A 4 -33.83 14.62 58.71
C SER A 4 -34.11 13.45 57.72
N LYS A 5 -33.75 13.67 56.45
CA LYS A 5 -33.09 12.63 55.64
C LYS A 5 -31.83 13.22 55.02
N SER A 6 -30.73 12.60 55.41
CA SER A 6 -29.35 12.73 55.00
C SER A 6 -29.14 12.70 53.47
N GLY A 7 -28.58 13.78 52.93
CA GLY A 7 -27.80 13.79 51.71
C GLY A 7 -26.36 14.13 52.08
N SER A 8 -25.44 13.19 51.86
CA SER A 8 -24.02 13.28 52.21
C SER A 8 -23.31 14.47 51.53
N PRO A 9 -22.38 15.19 52.19
CA PRO A 9 -21.55 16.23 51.58
C PRO A 9 -20.54 15.74 50.52
N THR A 10 -20.51 14.45 50.22
CA THR A 10 -19.51 13.84 49.33
C THR A 10 -19.81 14.01 47.84
N ALA A 11 -21.02 14.39 47.45
CA ALA A 11 -21.39 14.51 46.03
C ALA A 11 -20.84 15.78 45.34
N LEU A 12 -20.64 16.87 46.09
CA LEU A 12 -20.12 18.12 45.51
C LEU A 12 -18.60 18.13 45.38
N LEU A 13 -17.87 17.46 46.29
CA LEU A 13 -16.41 17.35 46.20
C LEU A 13 -15.96 16.39 45.08
N SER A 14 -16.78 15.41 44.70
CA SER A 14 -16.52 14.55 43.53
C SER A 14 -16.61 15.32 42.22
N TYR A 15 -17.50 16.33 42.11
CA TYR A 15 -17.70 17.09 40.88
C TYR A 15 -16.56 18.09 40.64
N PHE A 16 -16.04 18.71 41.70
CA PHE A 16 -14.86 19.58 41.60
C PHE A 16 -13.55 18.80 41.42
N TYR A 17 -13.44 17.58 41.95
CA TYR A 17 -12.26 16.73 41.72
C TYR A 17 -12.22 16.17 40.29
N TYR A 18 -13.37 15.80 39.70
CA TYR A 18 -13.46 15.37 38.31
C TYR A 18 -13.25 16.52 37.30
N ALA A 19 -13.53 17.77 37.66
CA ALA A 19 -13.32 18.94 36.81
C ALA A 19 -11.88 19.48 36.80
N ILE A 20 -11.03 19.08 37.77
CA ILE A 20 -9.62 19.48 37.85
C ILE A 20 -8.68 18.36 37.34
N TYR A 21 -9.16 17.11 37.26
CA TYR A 21 -8.41 15.93 36.80
C TYR A 21 -8.91 15.26 35.51
N THR A 22 -9.90 15.83 34.82
CA THR A 22 -10.18 15.43 33.43
C THR A 22 -9.20 16.15 32.51
N PRO A 23 -8.37 15.42 31.74
CA PRO A 23 -7.66 16.06 30.64
C PRO A 23 -8.73 16.56 29.66
N LEU A 24 -8.72 17.86 29.38
CA LEU A 24 -9.31 18.41 28.15
C LEU A 24 -8.66 17.68 26.97
N ARG A 25 -9.24 16.55 26.55
CA ARG A 25 -8.71 15.73 25.46
C ARG A 25 -9.84 15.31 24.56
N MET A 26 -10.35 16.25 23.78
CA MET A 26 -11.00 16.01 22.48
C MET A 26 -10.97 17.32 21.68
N ALA A 27 -9.84 17.63 21.02
CA ALA A 27 -9.76 18.65 19.96
C ALA A 27 -8.49 18.60 19.07
N ASP A 28 -7.58 17.62 19.18
CA ASP A 28 -6.21 17.79 18.59
C ASP A 28 -5.83 16.81 17.45
N SER A 29 -6.59 15.73 17.21
CA SER A 29 -6.23 14.76 16.16
C SER A 29 -6.65 15.21 14.75
N SER A 30 -7.79 15.89 14.59
CA SER A 30 -8.27 16.28 13.23
C SER A 30 -7.49 17.46 12.65
N ALA A 31 -7.08 18.43 13.46
CA ALA A 31 -6.28 19.56 12.99
C ALA A 31 -4.87 19.16 12.51
N ILE A 32 -4.26 18.15 13.15
CA ILE A 32 -2.98 17.58 12.72
C ILE A 32 -3.14 16.76 11.43
N GLU A 33 -4.29 16.13 11.20
CA GLU A 33 -4.65 15.42 9.96
C GLU A 33 -4.90 16.36 8.77
N GLU A 34 -5.54 17.50 9.01
CA GLU A 34 -5.79 18.52 8.00
C GLU A 34 -4.50 19.20 7.49
N LEU A 35 -3.46 19.28 8.33
CA LEU A 35 -2.17 19.91 7.99
C LEU A 35 -1.15 18.95 7.33
N GLN A 36 -1.47 17.67 7.14
CA GLN A 36 -0.47 16.68 6.70
C GLN A 36 0.02 16.89 5.28
N CYS A 37 -0.85 17.31 4.36
CA CYS A 37 -0.47 17.63 2.98
C CYS A 37 0.48 18.85 2.91
N GLU A 38 0.40 19.77 3.88
CA GLU A 38 1.27 20.96 3.96
C GLU A 38 2.63 20.65 4.61
N LEU A 39 2.70 19.56 5.38
CA LEU A 39 3.90 19.15 6.13
C LEU A 39 4.66 17.98 5.49
N THR A 40 4.23 17.52 4.32
CA THR A 40 4.82 16.39 3.60
C THR A 40 5.67 16.83 2.42
N CYS A 41 6.77 16.14 2.20
CA CYS A 41 7.64 16.38 1.07
C CYS A 41 7.01 15.80 -0.20
N PRO A 42 6.86 16.58 -1.29
CA PRO A 42 6.22 16.10 -2.52
C PRO A 42 7.07 15.10 -3.31
N VAL A 43 8.31 14.82 -2.87
CA VAL A 43 9.19 13.82 -3.50
C VAL A 43 9.11 12.47 -2.79
N CYS A 44 9.25 12.45 -1.46
CA CYS A 44 9.20 11.20 -0.69
C CYS A 44 7.82 10.93 -0.06
N LEU A 45 6.89 11.88 -0.13
CA LEU A 45 5.52 11.84 0.40
C LEU A 45 5.43 11.62 1.92
N GLU A 46 6.54 11.84 2.63
CA GLU A 46 6.65 11.73 4.08
C GLU A 46 6.76 13.12 4.73
N LEU A 47 6.50 13.20 6.03
CA LEU A 47 6.76 14.41 6.83
C LEU A 47 8.19 14.92 6.61
N PHE A 48 8.37 16.22 6.33
CA PHE A 48 9.68 16.77 5.96
C PHE A 48 10.81 16.39 6.94
N ARG A 49 11.89 15.83 6.42
CA ARG A 49 13.15 15.63 7.13
C ARG A 49 14.17 16.62 6.58
N ASP A 50 14.71 17.46 7.46
CA ASP A 50 15.59 18.57 7.09
C ASP A 50 15.00 19.40 5.93
N PRO A 51 13.81 20.02 6.14
CA PRO A 51 13.15 20.77 5.08
C PRO A 51 14.01 21.92 4.57
N VAL A 52 14.10 22.03 3.25
CA VAL A 52 14.72 23.15 2.54
C VAL A 52 13.68 23.82 1.65
N ILE A 53 13.77 25.14 1.52
CA ILE A 53 12.94 25.95 0.62
C ILE A 53 13.75 26.37 -0.60
N LEU A 54 13.16 26.19 -1.79
CA LEU A 54 13.70 26.69 -3.05
C LEU A 54 13.30 28.15 -3.29
N GLU A 55 13.97 28.82 -4.23
CA GLU A 55 13.65 30.21 -4.64
C GLU A 55 12.21 30.37 -5.14
N CYS A 56 11.63 29.28 -5.68
CA CYS A 56 10.23 29.24 -6.11
C CYS A 56 9.21 29.09 -4.96
N GLY A 57 9.66 28.99 -3.71
CA GLY A 57 8.82 28.87 -2.50
C GLY A 57 8.40 27.44 -2.14
N HIS A 58 8.78 26.43 -2.93
CA HIS A 58 8.44 25.03 -2.64
C HIS A 58 9.44 24.38 -1.68
N HIS A 59 8.89 23.51 -0.82
CA HIS A 59 9.63 22.82 0.22
C HIS A 59 9.89 21.36 -0.16
N PHE A 60 11.08 20.87 0.18
CA PHE A 60 11.51 19.50 -0.03
C PHE A 60 12.38 19.04 1.15
N CYS A 61 12.50 17.74 1.39
CA CYS A 61 13.60 17.26 2.22
C CYS A 61 14.92 17.59 1.52
N GLN A 62 15.94 18.02 2.27
CA GLN A 62 17.25 18.37 1.71
C GLN A 62 17.81 17.27 0.80
N VAL A 63 17.77 16.03 1.26
CA VAL A 63 18.24 14.87 0.50
C VAL A 63 17.43 14.66 -0.78
N CYS A 64 16.09 14.74 -0.69
CA CYS A 64 15.20 14.50 -1.82
C CYS A 64 15.47 15.46 -2.98
N ILE A 65 15.65 16.76 -2.70
CA ILE A 65 15.88 17.74 -3.76
C ILE A 65 17.28 17.65 -4.35
N ILE A 66 18.29 17.31 -3.55
CA ILE A 66 19.66 17.06 -4.03
C ILE A 66 19.65 15.88 -5.01
N GLN A 67 19.01 14.78 -4.64
CA GLN A 67 18.90 13.60 -5.50
C GLN A 67 18.12 13.88 -6.79
N CYS A 68 17.05 14.67 -6.73
CA CYS A 68 16.35 15.10 -7.94
C CYS A 68 17.25 15.88 -8.92
N TRP A 69 18.19 16.68 -8.40
CA TRP A 69 19.14 17.42 -9.24
C TRP A 69 20.31 16.55 -9.71
N GLU A 70 20.73 15.56 -8.93
CA GLU A 70 21.80 14.63 -9.31
C GLU A 70 21.35 13.59 -10.35
N ALA A 71 20.07 13.20 -10.32
CA ALA A 71 19.49 12.29 -11.31
C ALA A 71 19.47 12.88 -12.74
N LYS A 72 19.69 14.19 -12.89
CA LYS A 72 19.68 14.93 -14.15
C LYS A 72 20.99 15.71 -14.32
N ALA A 73 22.09 14.98 -14.50
CA ALA A 73 23.45 15.53 -14.55
C ALA A 73 23.64 16.65 -15.59
N ASP A 74 22.87 16.64 -16.68
CA ASP A 74 23.01 17.55 -17.82
C ASP A 74 21.92 18.65 -17.92
N GLU A 75 21.01 18.75 -16.96
CA GLU A 75 19.95 19.78 -16.94
C GLU A 75 20.16 20.85 -15.85
N LEU A 76 19.71 22.08 -16.13
CA LEU A 76 19.61 23.14 -15.12
C LEU A 76 18.74 22.67 -13.95
N SER A 77 19.24 22.84 -12.72
CA SER A 77 18.51 22.52 -11.50
C SER A 77 17.13 23.17 -11.51
N SER A 78 16.08 22.34 -11.46
CA SER A 78 14.68 22.78 -11.52
C SER A 78 13.89 22.25 -10.33
N CYS A 79 12.81 22.94 -9.99
CA CYS A 79 11.90 22.52 -8.93
C CYS A 79 11.02 21.34 -9.39
N PRO A 80 11.02 20.19 -8.69
CA PRO A 80 10.17 19.05 -9.05
C PRO A 80 8.66 19.36 -9.06
N LYS A 81 8.21 20.35 -8.27
CA LYS A 81 6.79 20.69 -8.12
C LYS A 81 6.27 21.65 -9.20
N CYS A 82 7.04 22.66 -9.57
CA CYS A 82 6.59 23.70 -10.52
C CYS A 82 7.47 23.88 -11.75
N ARG A 83 8.52 23.07 -11.89
CA ARG A 83 9.47 23.05 -13.01
C ARG A 83 10.24 24.35 -13.26
N LYS A 84 10.07 25.38 -12.43
CA LYS A 84 10.88 26.60 -12.49
C LYS A 84 12.35 26.27 -12.20
N SER A 85 13.24 26.81 -13.02
CA SER A 85 14.68 26.78 -12.77
C SER A 85 14.99 27.46 -11.44
N CYS A 86 15.91 26.89 -10.67
CA CYS A 86 16.30 27.36 -9.36
C CYS A 86 17.80 27.14 -9.14
N GLY A 87 18.43 28.05 -8.40
CA GLY A 87 19.82 27.86 -8.00
C GLY A 87 19.99 26.62 -7.09
N ARG A 88 21.19 26.01 -7.10
CA ARG A 88 21.54 24.88 -6.21
C ARG A 88 21.71 25.28 -4.73
N LYS A 89 21.48 26.56 -4.41
CA LYS A 89 21.60 27.08 -3.05
C LYS A 89 20.34 26.75 -2.26
N LEU A 90 20.42 25.73 -1.41
CA LEU A 90 19.35 25.33 -0.51
C LEU A 90 19.30 26.22 0.73
N ARG A 91 18.09 26.64 1.13
CA ARG A 91 17.86 27.35 2.39
C ARG A 91 17.12 26.43 3.36
N PRO A 92 17.73 26.02 4.48
CA PRO A 92 17.03 25.26 5.51
C PRO A 92 15.86 26.06 6.09
N ASN A 93 14.75 25.37 6.40
CA ASN A 93 13.58 25.96 7.05
C ASN A 93 13.44 25.38 8.47
N SER A 94 14.06 26.05 9.44
CA SER A 94 14.05 25.63 10.84
C SER A 94 12.66 25.66 11.48
N LEU A 95 11.79 26.59 11.06
CA LEU A 95 10.40 26.65 11.52
C LEU A 95 9.63 25.40 11.10
N LEU A 96 9.73 25.02 9.82
CA LEU A 96 9.09 23.82 9.30
C LEU A 96 9.65 22.56 9.96
N CYS A 97 10.96 22.50 10.22
CA CYS A 97 11.57 21.41 10.98
C CYS A 97 10.94 21.28 12.38
N ASN A 98 10.85 22.39 13.13
CA ASN A 98 10.29 22.41 14.49
C ASN A 98 8.81 22.00 14.52
N VAL A 99 8.02 22.46 13.54
CA VAL A 99 6.60 22.09 13.41
C VAL A 99 6.47 20.59 13.15
N VAL A 100 7.23 20.07 12.20
CA VAL A 100 7.18 18.64 11.87
C VAL A 100 7.64 17.77 13.05
N ASP A 101 8.66 18.19 13.80
CA ASP A 101 9.12 17.47 14.98
C ASP A 101 8.08 17.49 16.12
N SER A 102 7.33 18.58 16.25
CA SER A 102 6.22 18.67 17.20
C SER A 102 5.10 17.69 16.82
N VAL A 103 4.77 17.60 15.53
CA VAL A 103 3.80 16.61 15.01
C VAL A 103 4.28 15.18 15.23
N ARG A 104 5.57 14.89 15.00
CA ARG A 104 6.16 13.56 15.27
C ARG A 104 6.05 13.18 16.75
N LYS A 105 6.33 14.12 17.65
CA LYS A 105 6.24 13.91 19.10
C LYS A 105 4.79 13.68 19.56
N ALA A 106 3.84 14.46 19.03
CA ALA A 106 2.42 14.28 19.31
C ALA A 106 1.95 12.86 18.91
N ARG A 107 2.32 12.40 17.71
CA ARG A 107 1.98 11.04 17.23
C ARG A 107 2.60 9.92 18.06
N ALA A 108 3.79 10.14 18.65
CA ALA A 108 4.46 9.14 19.48
C ALA A 108 3.80 8.99 20.87
N MET A 109 3.11 10.02 21.36
CA MET A 109 2.40 9.98 22.65
C MET A 109 1.06 9.24 22.57
N ASP A 110 0.51 9.05 21.36
CA ASP A 110 -0.73 8.28 21.14
C ASP A 110 -0.50 6.77 20.98
N ALA A 111 0.75 6.33 20.77
CA ALA A 111 1.13 4.92 20.68
C ALA A 111 1.62 4.39 22.05
N GLY A 112 0.70 3.99 22.93
CA GLY A 112 1.02 3.36 24.21
C GLY A 112 1.62 1.93 24.09
N PRO A 113 2.29 1.40 25.13
CA PRO A 113 2.99 0.11 25.06
C PRO A 113 2.01 -1.08 25.06
N SER A 114 2.13 -1.94 24.06
CA SER A 114 1.30 -3.15 23.88
C SER A 114 1.72 -4.25 24.86
N GLY A 115 0.81 -4.64 25.75
CA GLY A 115 0.94 -5.80 26.64
C GLY A 115 0.64 -7.12 25.90
N VAL A 116 1.43 -8.14 26.20
CA VAL A 116 1.33 -9.51 25.69
C VAL A 116 0.37 -10.32 26.58
N SER A 117 -0.60 -11.01 26.00
CA SER A 117 -1.28 -12.20 26.56
C SER A 117 -2.01 -12.93 25.42
N ALA A 118 -1.57 -14.10 24.95
CA ALA A 118 -1.72 -15.43 25.57
C ALA A 118 -3.19 -15.84 25.74
N TRP A 119 -3.73 -16.59 24.77
CA TRP A 119 -4.85 -17.53 24.94
C TRP A 119 -4.69 -18.69 23.95
N ASP A 120 -4.10 -19.79 24.43
CA ASP A 120 -4.44 -21.15 24.00
C ASP A 120 -5.68 -21.58 24.79
N GLN A 121 -6.69 -22.16 24.14
CA GLN A 121 -7.27 -23.46 24.50
C GLN A 121 -8.47 -23.86 23.62
N GLU A 122 -8.60 -25.19 23.52
CA GLU A 122 -9.37 -26.02 22.61
C GLU A 122 -10.89 -25.98 22.80
N GLY A 123 -11.62 -26.43 21.77
CA GLY A 123 -13.04 -26.76 21.85
C GLY A 123 -13.55 -27.42 20.57
N ALA A 124 -13.36 -28.75 20.48
CA ALA A 124 -13.96 -29.60 19.46
C ALA A 124 -15.47 -29.77 19.71
N LEU A 125 -16.32 -29.48 18.70
CA LEU A 125 -17.68 -30.01 18.60
C LEU A 125 -18.09 -30.18 17.14
N GLU A 126 -18.87 -31.23 16.93
CA GLU A 126 -19.08 -32.02 15.71
C GLU A 126 -19.96 -31.34 14.63
N MET A 127 -19.78 -31.83 13.39
CA MET A 127 -20.57 -31.51 12.20
C MET A 127 -21.96 -32.18 12.22
N PRO A 128 -22.95 -31.60 11.52
CA PRO A 128 -23.97 -32.40 10.85
C PRO A 128 -23.89 -32.29 9.32
N GLU A 129 -24.08 -33.45 8.67
CA GLU A 129 -24.17 -33.67 7.23
C GLU A 129 -25.50 -33.21 6.59
N GLU A 130 -25.47 -33.17 5.25
CA GLU A 130 -26.55 -33.05 4.26
C GLU A 130 -27.13 -31.64 4.01
N ARG A 131 -27.50 -31.21 2.79
CA ARG A 131 -28.02 -31.96 1.64
C ARG A 131 -27.93 -31.10 0.37
N GLU A 132 -27.39 -31.68 -0.69
CA GLU A 132 -27.30 -31.09 -2.02
C GLU A 132 -28.70 -30.89 -2.65
N LYS A 133 -29.04 -29.67 -3.08
CA LYS A 133 -30.19 -29.41 -3.95
C LYS A 133 -29.73 -28.73 -5.24
N ARG A 134 -29.64 -29.58 -6.26
CA ARG A 134 -29.42 -29.27 -7.67
C ARG A 134 -30.56 -28.39 -8.20
N SER A 135 -30.25 -27.18 -8.64
CA SER A 135 -31.12 -26.36 -9.49
C SER A 135 -30.36 -25.97 -10.75
N LEU A 136 -30.90 -26.36 -11.91
CA LEU A 136 -30.32 -26.22 -13.24
C LEU A 136 -30.66 -24.85 -13.85
N ARG A 137 -29.65 -24.11 -14.36
CA ARG A 137 -29.67 -23.19 -15.54
C ARG A 137 -28.34 -22.40 -15.66
N PRO A 138 -28.01 -21.84 -16.84
CA PRO A 138 -27.24 -22.44 -17.93
C PRO A 138 -25.74 -22.08 -17.89
N GLN A 139 -24.90 -23.01 -18.36
CA GLN A 139 -23.44 -22.87 -18.43
C GLN A 139 -23.00 -21.84 -19.48
N SER A 140 -22.33 -20.77 -19.03
CA SER A 140 -21.28 -20.14 -19.81
C SER A 140 -20.00 -20.99 -19.63
N LYS A 141 -19.30 -21.27 -20.73
CA LYS A 141 -18.09 -22.10 -20.75
C LYS A 141 -16.91 -21.32 -20.14
N SER A 142 -16.90 -21.18 -18.82
CA SER A 142 -15.73 -20.76 -18.07
C SER A 142 -14.74 -21.92 -17.98
N ALA A 143 -13.46 -21.62 -18.21
CA ALA A 143 -12.36 -22.58 -18.15
C ALA A 143 -12.40 -23.38 -16.83
N ASN A 144 -12.13 -24.69 -16.93
CA ASN A 144 -12.13 -25.61 -15.79
C ASN A 144 -10.93 -25.32 -14.84
N TRP A 145 -11.08 -24.29 -14.00
CA TRP A 145 -10.08 -23.85 -13.01
C TRP A 145 -9.82 -24.88 -11.90
N LYS A 146 -10.67 -25.91 -11.75
CA LYS A 146 -10.48 -27.01 -10.80
C LYS A 146 -9.32 -27.97 -11.16
N THR A 147 -8.63 -27.72 -12.27
CA THR A 147 -7.40 -28.44 -12.58
C THR A 147 -6.21 -27.71 -11.96
N ARG A 148 -5.60 -28.37 -10.97
CA ARG A 148 -4.39 -27.95 -10.23
C ARG A 148 -3.39 -27.29 -11.20
N PRO A 149 -2.99 -26.01 -11.00
CA PRO A 149 -1.95 -25.41 -11.82
C PRO A 149 -0.71 -26.31 -11.73
N THR A 150 -0.25 -26.78 -12.89
CA THR A 150 0.76 -27.84 -12.95
C THR A 150 2.12 -27.42 -12.39
N ASN A 151 2.33 -26.13 -12.10
CA ASN A 151 3.49 -25.58 -11.41
C ASN A 151 3.07 -24.46 -10.44
N LEU A 152 3.23 -24.68 -9.14
CA LEU A 152 3.29 -23.60 -8.16
C LEU A 152 4.52 -22.75 -8.47
N THR A 153 4.34 -21.45 -8.68
CA THR A 153 5.45 -20.58 -9.04
C THR A 153 6.00 -19.91 -7.79
N ALA A 154 7.25 -20.25 -7.45
CA ALA A 154 7.95 -19.61 -6.33
C ALA A 154 8.35 -18.18 -6.74
N VAL A 155 7.51 -17.20 -6.42
CA VAL A 155 7.81 -15.79 -6.71
C VAL A 155 8.66 -15.21 -5.59
N ILE A 156 9.75 -14.56 -5.97
CA ILE A 156 10.65 -13.81 -5.10
C ILE A 156 10.81 -12.39 -5.63
N LEU A 157 10.89 -11.42 -4.75
CA LEU A 157 11.05 -10.00 -5.07
C LEU A 157 12.49 -9.70 -5.47
N ASP A 158 12.66 -8.81 -6.45
CA ASP A 158 13.96 -8.32 -6.91
C ASP A 158 14.30 -6.94 -6.32
N PRO A 159 15.20 -6.83 -5.33
CA PRO A 159 15.62 -5.55 -4.75
C PRO A 159 16.27 -4.59 -5.75
N ASP A 160 16.80 -5.07 -6.87
CA ASP A 160 17.42 -4.22 -7.89
C ASP A 160 16.38 -3.46 -8.72
N THR A 161 15.12 -3.90 -8.68
CA THR A 161 13.99 -3.19 -9.29
C THR A 161 13.31 -2.23 -8.32
N ALA A 162 13.43 -2.47 -7.02
CA ALA A 162 12.64 -1.81 -5.99
C ALA A 162 12.90 -0.29 -5.92
N TYR A 163 11.82 0.48 -5.84
CA TYR A 163 11.89 1.90 -5.54
C TYR A 163 12.65 2.18 -4.23
N PRO A 164 13.46 3.27 -4.13
CA PRO A 164 14.36 3.47 -2.98
C PRO A 164 13.74 3.53 -1.58
N CYS A 165 12.42 3.72 -1.46
CA CYS A 165 11.72 3.64 -0.17
C CYS A 165 11.13 2.26 0.14
N LEU A 166 11.31 1.28 -0.74
CA LEU A 166 10.80 -0.09 -0.57
C LEU A 166 11.86 -0.99 0.06
N TRP A 167 11.53 -1.47 1.26
CA TRP A 167 12.35 -2.42 1.99
C TRP A 167 11.87 -3.83 1.69
N VAL A 168 12.68 -4.55 0.92
CA VAL A 168 12.48 -5.98 0.66
C VAL A 168 13.12 -6.79 1.79
N SER A 169 12.37 -7.72 2.37
CA SER A 169 12.89 -8.63 3.41
C SER A 169 14.03 -9.50 2.92
N GLU A 170 14.86 -10.00 3.83
CA GLU A 170 15.97 -10.92 3.51
C GLU A 170 15.52 -12.17 2.74
N CYS A 171 14.38 -12.75 3.11
CA CYS A 171 13.78 -13.90 2.40
C CYS A 171 13.13 -13.53 1.05
N ARG A 172 13.14 -12.25 0.66
CA ARG A 172 12.58 -11.70 -0.59
C ARG A 172 11.12 -12.03 -0.87
N THR A 173 10.33 -12.35 0.16
CA THR A 173 8.89 -12.57 0.02
C THR A 173 8.06 -11.43 0.55
N ARG A 174 8.66 -10.46 1.25
CA ARG A 174 7.94 -9.33 1.84
C ARG A 174 8.51 -8.00 1.35
N VAL A 175 7.62 -7.05 1.05
CA VAL A 175 7.98 -5.65 0.76
C VAL A 175 7.11 -4.70 1.57
N GLN A 176 7.73 -3.68 2.14
CA GLN A 176 7.03 -2.61 2.86
C GLN A 176 7.63 -1.24 2.56
N MET A 177 6.82 -0.22 2.78
CA MET A 177 7.31 1.16 2.78
C MET A 177 8.19 1.41 4.01
N GLY A 178 9.30 2.09 3.80
CA GLY A 178 10.18 2.55 4.86
C GLY A 178 10.86 3.86 4.48
N PHE A 179 11.97 4.14 5.17
CA PHE A 179 12.78 5.32 4.87
C PHE A 179 13.53 5.13 3.55
N ILE A 180 13.84 6.25 2.88
CA ILE A 180 14.65 6.21 1.66
C ILE A 180 16.03 5.59 1.91
N GLN A 181 16.43 4.67 1.04
CA GLN A 181 17.74 4.04 1.04
C GLN A 181 18.68 4.82 0.11
N THR A 182 19.57 5.64 0.68
CA THR A 182 20.43 6.56 -0.09
C THR A 182 21.60 5.90 -0.82
N ASN A 183 21.93 4.65 -0.47
CA ASN A 183 23.13 3.97 -0.97
C ASN A 183 22.81 2.92 -2.06
N LEU A 184 21.58 2.91 -2.58
CA LEU A 184 21.20 2.00 -3.66
C LEU A 184 21.75 2.49 -5.01
N PRO A 185 22.23 1.58 -5.88
CA PRO A 185 22.68 1.95 -7.21
C PRO A 185 21.49 2.47 -8.05
N ASN A 186 21.74 3.47 -8.89
CA ASN A 186 20.77 3.88 -9.92
C ASN A 186 20.92 3.01 -11.18
N ASN A 187 20.75 1.71 -11.03
CA ASN A 187 20.80 0.74 -12.12
C ASN A 187 19.54 0.86 -13.01
N PRO A 188 19.62 0.52 -14.31
CA PRO A 188 18.49 0.66 -15.25
C PRO A 188 17.20 -0.03 -14.79
N GLU A 189 17.33 -1.13 -14.05
CA GLU A 189 16.21 -1.97 -13.61
C GLU A 189 15.38 -1.32 -12.49
N ARG A 190 15.93 -0.32 -11.79
CA ARG A 190 15.29 0.30 -10.62
C ARG A 190 14.20 1.30 -11.00
N PHE A 191 13.02 1.16 -10.41
CA PHE A 191 11.98 2.19 -10.44
C PHE A 191 12.39 3.41 -9.62
N THR A 192 12.32 4.62 -10.19
CA THR A 192 12.75 5.85 -9.49
C THR A 192 11.64 6.82 -9.15
N ARG A 193 10.39 6.56 -9.60
CA ARG A 193 9.25 7.47 -9.41
C ARG A 193 8.06 6.88 -8.67
N TYR A 194 7.88 5.57 -8.75
CA TYR A 194 6.70 4.88 -8.24
C TYR A 194 7.14 3.78 -7.30
N ASN A 195 6.34 3.50 -6.26
CA ASN A 195 6.58 2.47 -5.25
C ASN A 195 6.39 1.06 -5.84
N ILE A 196 7.18 0.70 -6.84
CA ILE A 196 7.09 -0.57 -7.57
C ILE A 196 8.32 -1.42 -7.27
N VAL A 197 8.09 -2.72 -7.14
CA VAL A 197 9.11 -3.77 -7.17
C VAL A 197 8.58 -4.92 -8.02
N LEU A 198 9.46 -5.59 -8.76
CA LEU A 198 9.13 -6.74 -9.61
C LEU A 198 9.60 -8.04 -8.98
N GLY A 199 9.06 -9.16 -9.48
CA GLY A 199 9.65 -10.48 -9.24
C GLY A 199 11.01 -10.65 -9.93
N THR A 200 11.84 -11.57 -9.44
CA THR A 200 13.16 -11.86 -10.05
C THR A 200 13.05 -12.63 -11.37
N GLU A 201 12.09 -13.54 -11.50
CA GLU A 201 11.91 -14.34 -12.71
C GLU A 201 10.85 -13.74 -13.63
N ALA A 202 11.17 -13.65 -14.93
CA ALA A 202 10.21 -13.28 -15.96
C ALA A 202 9.58 -14.53 -16.57
N PHE A 203 8.27 -14.49 -16.82
CA PHE A 203 7.54 -15.55 -17.49
C PHE A 203 7.38 -15.25 -18.98
N SER A 204 7.79 -16.20 -19.82
CA SER A 204 7.70 -16.11 -21.28
C SER A 204 6.81 -17.20 -21.89
N SER A 205 6.22 -18.07 -21.08
CA SER A 205 5.34 -19.16 -21.50
C SER A 205 4.65 -19.79 -20.30
N GLY A 206 3.64 -20.64 -20.53
CA GLY A 206 3.06 -21.47 -19.47
C GLY A 206 1.98 -20.79 -18.63
N ARG A 207 1.65 -21.44 -17.51
CA ARG A 207 0.64 -21.01 -16.56
C ARG A 207 1.27 -20.87 -15.18
N HIS A 208 1.05 -19.73 -14.54
CA HIS A 208 1.67 -19.36 -13.27
C HIS A 208 0.60 -18.88 -12.30
N TYR A 209 0.82 -19.16 -11.03
CA TYR A 209 -0.05 -18.72 -9.95
C TYR A 209 0.77 -18.41 -8.71
N TRP A 210 0.47 -17.27 -8.07
CA TRP A 210 1.02 -16.89 -6.78
C TRP A 210 -0.02 -16.13 -5.97
N GLU A 211 0.17 -16.16 -4.64
CA GLU A 211 -0.72 -15.48 -3.70
C GLU A 211 0.05 -14.40 -2.94
N VAL A 212 -0.65 -13.30 -2.66
CA VAL A 212 -0.12 -12.18 -1.90
C VAL A 212 -1.06 -11.86 -0.77
N GLU A 213 -0.56 -11.99 0.46
CA GLU A 213 -1.22 -11.48 1.66
C GLU A 213 -1.16 -9.94 1.62
N VAL A 214 -2.34 -9.31 1.58
CA VAL A 214 -2.53 -7.86 1.59
C VAL A 214 -3.08 -7.36 2.94
N GLY A 215 -3.56 -8.26 3.80
CA GLY A 215 -3.93 -7.96 5.18
C GLY A 215 -4.99 -6.86 5.28
N PHE A 216 -4.72 -5.84 6.09
CA PHE A 216 -5.56 -4.65 6.29
C PHE A 216 -5.04 -3.42 5.56
N LYS A 217 -4.19 -3.63 4.55
CA LYS A 217 -3.73 -2.53 3.69
C LYS A 217 -4.92 -1.83 3.04
N THR A 218 -4.86 -0.51 3.06
CA THR A 218 -5.90 0.38 2.52
C THR A 218 -5.59 0.81 1.09
N ALA A 219 -4.38 0.54 0.60
CA ALA A 219 -4.02 0.73 -0.80
C ALA A 219 -2.89 -0.22 -1.22
N TRP A 220 -2.98 -0.74 -2.44
CA TRP A 220 -1.97 -1.60 -3.06
C TRP A 220 -2.23 -1.78 -4.55
N GLY A 221 -1.25 -2.31 -5.29
CA GLY A 221 -1.39 -2.76 -6.67
C GLY A 221 -0.65 -4.08 -6.89
N LEU A 222 -1.30 -5.02 -7.56
CA LEU A 222 -0.80 -6.36 -7.84
C LEU A 222 -1.05 -6.73 -9.31
N GLY A 223 -0.19 -7.55 -9.91
CA GLY A 223 -0.42 -8.04 -11.27
C GLY A 223 0.85 -8.47 -11.98
N VAL A 224 0.95 -8.14 -13.27
CA VAL A 224 2.16 -8.36 -14.08
C VAL A 224 2.55 -7.13 -14.88
N ALA A 225 3.83 -7.00 -15.18
CA ALA A 225 4.41 -5.94 -16.00
C ALA A 225 5.34 -6.52 -17.08
N ARG A 226 5.33 -5.96 -18.29
CA ARG A 226 6.30 -6.33 -19.35
C ARG A 226 7.74 -6.07 -18.89
N ALA A 227 8.69 -6.86 -19.39
CA ALA A 227 10.11 -6.66 -19.07
C ALA A 227 10.63 -5.26 -19.45
N SER A 228 10.14 -4.72 -20.57
CA SER A 228 10.55 -3.44 -21.14
C SER A 228 9.90 -2.19 -20.53
N VAL A 229 9.00 -2.30 -19.54
CA VAL A 229 8.29 -1.14 -19.00
C VAL A 229 9.25 -0.04 -18.55
N ASN A 230 8.86 1.22 -18.76
CA ASN A 230 9.66 2.37 -18.35
C ASN A 230 9.79 2.40 -16.81
N ARG A 231 11.02 2.57 -16.33
CA ARG A 231 11.33 2.55 -14.88
C ARG A 231 11.81 3.90 -14.35
N LYS A 232 12.04 4.87 -15.24
CA LYS A 232 12.70 6.14 -14.91
C LYS A 232 11.79 7.35 -15.07
N GLU A 233 10.79 7.25 -15.92
CA GLU A 233 9.88 8.33 -16.29
C GLU A 233 8.47 8.05 -15.79
N GLU A 234 7.54 8.93 -16.18
CA GLU A 234 6.12 8.79 -15.89
C GLU A 234 5.54 7.59 -16.64
N ILE A 235 4.72 6.79 -15.96
CA ILE A 235 4.09 5.58 -16.51
C ILE A 235 2.57 5.68 -16.37
N SER A 236 1.83 5.12 -17.32
CA SER A 236 0.42 4.77 -17.12
C SER A 236 0.32 3.30 -16.71
N LEU A 237 -0.58 3.01 -15.77
CA LEU A 237 -0.92 1.63 -15.45
C LEU A 237 -2.05 1.19 -16.39
N CYS A 238 -1.70 0.68 -17.57
CA CYS A 238 -2.66 0.05 -18.48
C CYS A 238 -2.00 -1.00 -19.38
N PRO A 239 -2.78 -1.87 -20.04
CA PRO A 239 -2.25 -2.93 -20.90
C PRO A 239 -1.41 -2.43 -22.08
N ASP A 240 -1.74 -1.26 -22.62
CA ASP A 240 -1.01 -0.65 -23.73
C ASP A 240 0.42 -0.31 -23.32
N ASP A 241 0.60 0.24 -22.12
CA ASP A 241 1.90 0.52 -21.50
C ASP A 241 2.55 -0.71 -20.83
N GLY A 242 1.94 -1.88 -20.98
CA GLY A 242 2.51 -3.17 -20.56
C GLY A 242 2.24 -3.55 -19.11
N PHE A 243 1.17 -3.04 -18.50
CA PHE A 243 0.75 -3.37 -17.14
C PHE A 243 -0.64 -4.02 -17.14
N TRP A 244 -0.79 -5.11 -16.40
CA TRP A 244 -2.09 -5.75 -16.14
C TRP A 244 -2.24 -5.88 -14.64
N THR A 245 -2.83 -4.85 -14.03
CA THR A 245 -2.80 -4.67 -12.58
C THR A 245 -4.19 -4.44 -12.00
N LEU A 246 -4.43 -5.06 -10.85
CA LEU A 246 -5.54 -4.77 -9.96
C LEU A 246 -5.04 -3.88 -8.83
N VAL A 247 -5.75 -2.78 -8.56
CA VAL A 247 -5.40 -1.84 -7.50
C VAL A 247 -6.53 -1.67 -6.49
N LEU A 248 -6.16 -1.49 -5.22
CA LEU A 248 -7.04 -0.99 -4.17
C LEU A 248 -6.63 0.43 -3.83
N ARG A 249 -7.60 1.34 -3.67
CA ARG A 249 -7.38 2.68 -3.12
C ARG A 249 -8.46 3.03 -2.09
N ASP A 250 -8.05 3.55 -0.95
CA ASP A 250 -8.94 4.15 0.03
C ASP A 250 -9.29 5.58 -0.40
N ASN A 251 -10.58 5.91 -0.38
CA ASN A 251 -11.09 7.21 -0.77
C ASN A 251 -11.12 8.22 0.39
N GLY A 252 -10.78 7.80 1.61
CA GLY A 252 -10.73 8.67 2.79
C GLY A 252 -12.10 9.07 3.33
N ASN A 253 -13.19 8.65 2.70
CA ASN A 253 -14.58 8.83 3.15
C ASN A 253 -15.17 7.53 3.75
N GLY A 254 -14.33 6.55 4.04
CA GLY A 254 -14.73 5.22 4.50
C GLY A 254 -15.09 4.24 3.40
N THR A 255 -14.95 4.61 2.12
CA THR A 255 -15.07 3.68 0.99
C THR A 255 -13.72 3.36 0.38
N SER A 256 -13.64 2.22 -0.29
CA SER A 256 -12.44 1.81 -1.04
C SER A 256 -12.84 1.32 -2.41
N ASP A 257 -12.04 1.72 -3.40
CA ASP A 257 -12.24 1.33 -4.79
C ASP A 257 -11.24 0.25 -5.17
N TYR A 258 -11.76 -0.83 -5.75
CA TYR A 258 -10.97 -1.84 -6.44
C TYR A 258 -11.07 -1.54 -7.93
N GLU A 259 -9.94 -1.43 -8.60
CA GLU A 259 -9.89 -1.06 -10.01
C GLU A 259 -8.95 -1.99 -10.76
N ALA A 260 -9.44 -2.64 -11.82
CA ALA A 260 -8.58 -3.23 -12.83
C ALA A 260 -8.14 -2.12 -13.78
N CYS A 261 -6.83 -1.83 -13.84
CA CYS A 261 -6.32 -0.73 -14.63
C CYS A 261 -6.36 -1.08 -16.13
N THR A 262 -7.49 -0.79 -16.77
CA THR A 262 -7.76 -0.95 -18.20
C THR A 262 -8.12 0.41 -18.81
N ASP A 263 -8.08 0.49 -20.14
CA ASP A 263 -8.54 1.68 -20.87
C ASP A 263 -10.08 1.67 -21.12
N THR A 264 -10.82 0.79 -20.44
CA THR A 264 -12.27 0.56 -20.66
C THR A 264 -13.10 1.05 -19.47
N GLU A 265 -14.38 1.38 -19.72
CA GLU A 265 -15.29 1.86 -18.65
C GLU A 265 -15.61 0.82 -17.56
N GLU A 266 -15.37 -0.47 -17.79
CA GLU A 266 -15.57 -1.56 -16.82
C GLU A 266 -14.34 -1.80 -15.92
N CYS A 267 -13.71 -0.74 -15.41
CA CYS A 267 -12.51 -0.85 -14.58
C CYS A 267 -12.80 -1.03 -13.08
N LEU A 268 -13.94 -0.50 -12.59
CA LEU A 268 -14.30 -0.54 -11.16
C LEU A 268 -14.94 -1.87 -10.76
N LEU A 269 -14.50 -2.39 -9.62
CA LEU A 269 -14.89 -3.69 -9.08
C LEU A 269 -15.50 -3.53 -7.70
N HIS A 270 -16.47 -4.41 -7.40
CA HIS A 270 -17.15 -4.45 -6.11
C HIS A 270 -17.09 -5.87 -5.53
N PRO A 271 -15.95 -6.28 -4.95
CA PRO A 271 -15.84 -7.54 -4.22
C PRO A 271 -16.91 -7.61 -3.13
N SER A 272 -17.48 -8.81 -2.90
CA SER A 272 -18.49 -9.03 -1.85
C SER A 272 -17.96 -8.77 -0.44
N LYS A 273 -16.64 -8.93 -0.27
CA LYS A 273 -15.88 -8.61 0.93
C LYS A 273 -14.47 -8.11 0.52
N PRO A 274 -13.79 -7.31 1.35
CA PRO A 274 -12.38 -6.97 1.12
C PRO A 274 -11.49 -8.22 1.20
N PRO A 275 -10.73 -8.58 0.14
CA PRO A 275 -9.83 -9.72 0.19
C PRO A 275 -8.66 -9.44 1.13
N ARG A 276 -8.32 -10.41 2.00
CA ARG A 276 -7.09 -10.38 2.82
C ARG A 276 -5.89 -10.93 2.06
N ARG A 277 -6.17 -11.73 1.04
CA ARG A 277 -5.20 -12.38 0.19
C ARG A 277 -5.69 -12.39 -1.24
N VAL A 278 -4.80 -12.04 -2.16
CA VAL A 278 -5.12 -11.97 -3.58
C VAL A 278 -4.27 -13.00 -4.32
N GLY A 279 -4.95 -13.89 -5.05
CA GLY A 279 -4.32 -14.81 -5.98
C GLY A 279 -4.20 -14.16 -7.35
N VAL A 280 -3.01 -14.20 -7.94
CA VAL A 280 -2.76 -13.75 -9.31
C VAL A 280 -2.45 -14.95 -10.18
N TYR A 281 -3.22 -15.12 -11.24
CA TYR A 281 -3.08 -16.19 -12.22
C TYR A 281 -2.67 -15.60 -13.57
N LEU A 282 -1.62 -16.16 -14.18
CA LEU A 282 -1.17 -15.83 -15.52
C LEU A 282 -1.29 -17.07 -16.40
N ASP A 283 -2.02 -16.96 -17.51
CA ASP A 283 -1.91 -17.88 -18.64
C ASP A 283 -1.28 -17.13 -19.80
N TYR A 284 0.04 -17.28 -19.94
CA TYR A 284 0.81 -16.55 -20.95
C TYR A 284 0.36 -16.95 -22.36
N GLY A 285 0.04 -18.23 -22.58
CA GLY A 285 -0.34 -18.75 -23.90
C GLY A 285 -1.71 -18.26 -24.35
N ARG A 286 -2.66 -18.10 -23.41
CA ARG A 286 -4.00 -17.58 -23.70
C ARG A 286 -4.11 -16.06 -23.60
N GLY A 287 -3.08 -15.37 -23.10
CA GLY A 287 -3.14 -13.93 -22.88
C GLY A 287 -4.08 -13.55 -21.75
N GLU A 288 -4.14 -14.35 -20.68
CA GLU A 288 -5.02 -14.08 -19.54
C GLU A 288 -4.23 -13.70 -18.29
N VAL A 289 -4.69 -12.67 -17.59
CA VAL A 289 -4.27 -12.33 -16.23
C VAL A 289 -5.52 -12.23 -15.37
N ALA A 290 -5.68 -13.14 -14.41
CA ALA A 290 -6.85 -13.22 -13.57
C ALA A 290 -6.50 -13.03 -12.09
N PHE A 291 -7.44 -12.45 -11.35
CA PHE A 291 -7.33 -12.12 -9.94
C PHE A 291 -8.46 -12.78 -9.15
N TYR A 292 -8.12 -13.31 -7.99
CA TYR A 292 -9.04 -14.02 -7.10
C TYR A 292 -8.85 -13.56 -5.66
N ASP A 293 -9.92 -13.56 -4.87
CA ASP A 293 -9.78 -13.67 -3.42
C ASP A 293 -9.27 -15.09 -3.14
N ALA A 294 -8.06 -15.21 -2.62
CA ALA A 294 -7.42 -16.49 -2.43
C ALA A 294 -7.96 -17.26 -1.21
N ASP A 295 -8.73 -16.63 -0.33
CA ASP A 295 -9.31 -17.32 0.84
C ASP A 295 -10.49 -18.22 0.44
N ASP A 296 -11.27 -17.83 -0.57
CA ASP A 296 -12.43 -18.60 -1.05
C ASP A 296 -12.44 -18.88 -2.56
N MET A 297 -11.37 -18.50 -3.26
CA MET A 297 -11.22 -18.60 -4.71
C MET A 297 -12.31 -17.88 -5.50
N SER A 298 -13.00 -16.90 -4.90
CA SER A 298 -13.94 -16.06 -5.63
C SER A 298 -13.19 -15.19 -6.64
N HIS A 299 -13.77 -15.10 -7.84
CA HIS A 299 -13.21 -14.32 -8.93
C HIS A 299 -13.36 -12.83 -8.68
N LEU A 300 -12.29 -12.06 -8.89
CA LEU A 300 -12.29 -10.60 -8.79
C LEU A 300 -12.32 -9.96 -10.18
N PHE A 301 -11.38 -10.33 -11.05
CA PHE A 301 -11.26 -9.76 -12.39
C PHE A 301 -10.41 -10.64 -13.33
N THR A 302 -10.62 -10.52 -14.64
CA THR A 302 -9.74 -11.13 -15.65
C THR A 302 -9.49 -10.17 -16.80
N PHE A 303 -8.22 -9.86 -17.04
CA PHE A 303 -7.77 -9.32 -18.32
C PHE A 303 -7.74 -10.47 -19.33
N SER A 304 -8.47 -10.32 -20.43
CA SER A 304 -8.48 -11.26 -21.55
C SER A 304 -7.75 -10.66 -22.75
N ASP A 305 -7.33 -11.52 -23.69
CA ASP A 305 -6.74 -11.11 -24.97
C ASP A 305 -5.44 -10.29 -24.88
N ALA A 306 -4.70 -10.42 -23.77
CA ALA A 306 -3.40 -9.81 -23.61
C ALA A 306 -2.41 -10.39 -24.64
N LYS A 307 -1.94 -9.54 -25.56
CA LYS A 307 -0.97 -9.92 -26.58
C LYS A 307 0.43 -9.80 -26.01
N PHE A 308 0.84 -10.76 -25.19
CA PHE A 308 2.21 -10.82 -24.68
C PHE A 308 3.19 -11.04 -25.83
N LYS A 309 4.06 -10.06 -26.08
CA LYS A 309 5.11 -10.11 -27.12
C LYS A 309 6.50 -10.31 -26.52
N GLU A 310 6.61 -10.23 -25.20
CA GLU A 310 7.83 -10.31 -24.44
C GLU A 310 7.54 -10.85 -23.03
N PRO A 311 8.57 -11.30 -22.29
CA PRO A 311 8.39 -11.80 -20.94
C PRO A 311 7.75 -10.76 -20.01
N VAL A 312 6.97 -11.26 -19.05
CA VAL A 312 6.33 -10.43 -18.00
C VAL A 312 6.83 -10.84 -16.62
N PHE A 313 7.01 -9.86 -15.74
CA PHE A 313 7.37 -10.07 -14.34
C PHE A 313 6.13 -9.94 -13.44
N PRO A 314 6.06 -10.70 -12.33
CA PRO A 314 5.18 -10.35 -11.22
C PRO A 314 5.39 -8.90 -10.79
N TYR A 315 4.31 -8.16 -10.57
CA TYR A 315 4.30 -6.75 -10.22
C TYR A 315 3.72 -6.56 -8.82
N PHE A 316 4.39 -5.74 -8.01
CA PHE A 316 3.96 -5.39 -6.66
C PHE A 316 4.13 -3.90 -6.42
N ASN A 317 3.09 -3.28 -5.85
CA ASN A 317 3.11 -1.90 -5.40
C ASN A 317 2.40 -1.80 -4.04
N PRO A 318 3.13 -1.66 -2.91
CA PRO A 318 2.50 -1.57 -1.59
C PRO A 318 1.79 -0.24 -1.34
N TRP A 319 1.87 0.71 -2.29
CA TRP A 319 1.35 2.08 -2.20
C TRP A 319 2.02 2.90 -1.07
N PRO A 320 2.06 4.25 -1.18
CA PRO A 320 2.49 5.11 -0.07
C PRO A 320 1.73 4.91 1.26
N ILE A 321 2.36 5.37 2.34
CA ILE A 321 1.72 5.57 3.65
C ILE A 321 1.08 6.95 3.64
N ILE A 322 -0.25 7.03 3.47
CA ILE A 322 -0.99 8.30 3.59
C ILE A 322 -1.57 8.38 5.00
N ASN A 323 -1.35 9.50 5.67
CA ASN A 323 -1.87 9.77 7.01
C ASN A 323 -1.56 8.71 8.06
N GLY A 324 -0.38 8.08 7.94
CA GLY A 324 0.06 7.01 8.83
C GLY A 324 -0.64 5.67 8.61
N ARG A 325 -1.59 5.59 7.66
CA ARG A 325 -2.31 4.37 7.27
C ARG A 325 -1.53 3.60 6.20
N ASN A 326 -1.90 2.34 5.95
CA ASN A 326 -1.30 1.47 4.94
C ASN A 326 0.13 0.95 5.22
N ARG A 327 0.53 0.85 6.49
CA ARG A 327 1.89 0.42 6.90
C ARG A 327 2.20 -1.06 6.70
N GLU A 328 1.17 -1.90 6.63
CA GLU A 328 1.34 -3.34 6.48
C GLU A 328 2.09 -3.67 5.18
N PRO A 329 2.93 -4.72 5.19
CA PRO A 329 3.66 -5.16 4.02
C PRO A 329 2.74 -5.86 3.01
N LEU A 330 3.20 -5.96 1.76
CA LEU A 330 2.77 -7.05 0.88
C LEU A 330 3.65 -8.26 1.18
N THR A 331 3.04 -9.43 1.39
CA THR A 331 3.78 -10.69 1.63
C THR A 331 3.35 -11.75 0.62
N ILE A 332 4.28 -12.18 -0.23
CA ILE A 332 4.12 -13.36 -1.09
C ILE A 332 4.07 -14.59 -0.18
N ILE A 333 3.07 -15.43 -0.39
CA ILE A 333 2.91 -16.66 0.37
C ILE A 333 2.97 -17.87 -0.54
N THR A 334 3.37 -19.00 0.03
CA THR A 334 3.29 -20.29 -0.65
C THR A 334 1.86 -20.82 -0.50
N PRO A 335 1.12 -21.02 -1.59
CA PRO A 335 -0.24 -21.53 -1.53
C PRO A 335 -0.28 -22.90 -0.85
N GLN A 336 -1.05 -23.04 0.22
CA GLN A 336 -1.29 -24.33 0.86
C GLN A 336 -2.58 -24.92 0.30
N TRP A 337 -2.43 -25.80 -0.70
CA TRP A 337 -3.56 -26.57 -1.21
C TRP A 337 -3.76 -27.77 -0.29
N SER A 338 -4.78 -27.71 0.56
CA SER A 338 -5.24 -28.85 1.37
C SER A 338 -6.13 -29.79 0.58
#